data_AF-A0A1N7KFB2-F1
#
_entry.id   AF-A0A1N7KFB2-F1
#
_cell.length_a   1.000
_cell.length_b   1.000
_cell.length_c   1.000
_cell.angle_alpha   90.00
_cell.angle_beta   90.00
_cell.angle_gamma   90.00
#
_symmetry.space_group_name_H-M   'P 1'
#
loop_
_entity.id
_entity.type
_entity.pdbx_description
1 polymer ?
#
loop_
_entity_poly.entity_id
_entity_poly.type
_entity_poly.pdbx_seq_one_letter_code
_entity_poly.pdbx_strand_id
1 'polypeptide(L)'
;MDIKYAYYRSSVGYKIEGKTDNDILTAGGGTRAISSFWHDGNLNPLDYVPKTRTLTINGTSYDLSANRSFTTPDTITRLKGGASGSLVSGDVTLSAGANMAINQSGNTITLVATDTTYSAGNGLTLAGTTFSLPVTTSGTGNVVTGIVQTVNGITVNLGSMPTSSDLTNYIPLLQKGAANGVATLDGSGLVPASQLPSYVDDVLEGYYKAADEKFYKEASYTTLIAGETGKIYVSLDTNKTYRWTGSAFVYITSGAVDSVNGITGVVVLNKSHIGLSNVDNTADAAKNVLSATKWSTVRTITLSGVTATAQNIDGSGNVTVPIIAVPATLLTGTASINTTGSAAKLTTPRTISATGDATWTTTFDGSANVTGALTLAATGVTAGTYNQVTVDAKGRVTGGSNTSRSYTTSISGTASIAHNLGSRNVDVTMYDTVTLYRIDGRVKLTDQNKIDIEFDSALPNAVSITVTRKDL
;
A
#
# COMPACT_ATOMS: atom_id res chain seq x y z
N MET A 1 -104.49 13.70 125.59
CA MET A 1 -103.82 14.61 126.55
C MET A 1 -102.41 14.71 126.04
N ASP A 2 -102.18 15.67 125.15
CA ASP A 2 -101.00 15.70 124.30
C ASP A 2 -100.21 16.98 124.60
N ILE A 3 -98.89 16.93 124.81
CA ILE A 3 -97.80 16.38 123.98
C ILE A 3 -97.48 17.31 122.81
N LYS A 4 -96.17 17.39 122.54
CA LYS A 4 -95.44 18.56 122.02
C LYS A 4 -95.39 19.64 123.10
N TYR A 5 -94.21 20.14 123.51
CA TYR A 5 -92.94 20.28 122.79
C TYR A 5 -91.78 20.39 123.83
N ALA A 6 -90.49 20.02 123.69
CA ALA A 6 -89.59 19.47 122.63
C ALA A 6 -88.42 20.44 122.30
N TYR A 7 -87.37 20.52 123.15
CA TYR A 7 -86.32 21.57 123.08
C TYR A 7 -84.96 21.18 122.41
N TYR A 8 -84.34 22.10 121.66
CA TYR A 8 -82.99 21.99 121.03
C TYR A 8 -81.98 23.05 121.51
N ARG A 9 -80.75 22.71 121.96
CA ARG A 9 -79.77 23.76 122.33
C ARG A 9 -78.99 24.30 121.14
N SER A 10 -79.01 25.62 120.96
CA SER A 10 -77.98 26.36 120.23
C SER A 10 -76.68 26.43 121.04
N SER A 11 -75.68 27.18 120.56
CA SER A 11 -74.53 27.59 121.37
C SER A 11 -74.88 28.43 122.61
N VAL A 12 -76.15 28.81 122.80
CA VAL A 12 -76.61 29.70 123.90
C VAL A 12 -77.79 29.15 124.71
N GLY A 13 -78.78 28.47 124.12
CA GLY A 13 -80.03 28.12 124.84
C GLY A 13 -80.89 27.05 124.15
N TYR A 14 -81.70 26.34 124.95
CA TYR A 14 -82.60 25.24 124.52
C TYR A 14 -83.93 25.83 123.97
N LYS A 15 -84.38 25.44 122.75
CA LYS A 15 -85.52 26.03 121.98
C LYS A 15 -86.56 25.03 121.48
N ILE A 16 -87.85 25.34 121.54
CA ILE A 16 -88.90 24.37 121.18
C ILE A 16 -89.09 24.15 119.66
N GLU A 17 -89.18 22.88 119.24
CA GLU A 17 -89.66 22.45 117.93
C GLU A 17 -91.14 22.83 117.73
N GLY A 18 -91.40 23.95 117.04
CA GLY A 18 -92.75 24.42 116.71
C GLY A 18 -93.28 25.62 117.52
N LYS A 19 -92.44 26.33 118.30
CA LYS A 19 -92.84 27.56 119.02
C LYS A 19 -91.77 28.67 119.03
N THR A 20 -92.23 29.85 119.42
CA THR A 20 -91.41 30.98 119.91
C THR A 20 -91.04 30.79 121.39
N ASP A 21 -89.90 31.35 121.81
CA ASP A 21 -89.28 31.03 123.11
C ASP A 21 -89.98 31.64 124.33
N ASN A 22 -91.02 32.44 124.11
CA ASN A 22 -91.78 33.11 125.16
C ASN A 22 -92.98 32.28 125.69
N ASP A 23 -93.33 31.16 125.05
CA ASP A 23 -94.65 30.51 125.17
C ASP A 23 -94.64 29.16 125.93
N ILE A 24 -95.08 29.16 127.19
CA ILE A 24 -95.26 27.96 128.03
C ILE A 24 -96.50 27.16 127.56
N LEU A 25 -96.57 25.85 127.83
CA LEU A 25 -97.70 24.97 127.48
C LEU A 25 -98.74 24.86 128.62
N THR A 26 -100.04 24.81 128.30
CA THR A 26 -101.11 24.50 129.26
C THR A 26 -101.74 23.12 129.01
N ALA A 27 -102.32 22.50 130.05
CA ALA A 27 -102.94 21.17 129.97
C ALA A 27 -104.19 21.07 129.04
N GLY A 28 -104.68 22.21 128.54
CA GLY A 28 -105.75 22.29 127.54
C GLY A 28 -105.25 22.56 126.11
N GLY A 29 -103.93 22.62 125.87
CA GLY A 29 -103.35 22.82 124.53
C GLY A 29 -103.13 24.29 124.11
N GLY A 30 -103.12 25.24 125.06
CA GLY A 30 -102.87 26.67 124.81
C GLY A 30 -101.51 27.17 125.33
N THR A 31 -101.27 28.49 125.23
CA THR A 31 -100.00 29.13 125.61
C THR A 31 -100.14 30.40 126.46
N ARG A 32 -99.05 30.78 127.16
CA ARG A 32 -98.91 32.05 127.91
C ARG A 32 -97.46 32.55 127.91
N ALA A 33 -97.29 33.88 127.97
CA ALA A 33 -96.01 34.58 127.95
C ALA A 33 -95.28 34.60 129.32
N ILE A 34 -93.95 34.51 129.27
CA ILE A 34 -93.06 34.49 130.46
C ILE A 34 -93.06 35.80 131.28
N SER A 35 -93.47 36.93 130.71
CA SER A 35 -93.57 38.25 131.37
C SER A 35 -94.71 38.37 132.39
N SER A 36 -95.10 37.26 133.02
CA SER A 36 -96.17 37.19 134.03
C SER A 36 -95.73 36.59 135.37
N PHE A 37 -94.40 36.45 135.60
CA PHE A 37 -93.83 36.10 136.91
C PHE A 37 -92.91 37.22 137.42
N TRP A 38 -93.00 37.50 138.73
CA TRP A 38 -92.02 38.32 139.43
C TRP A 38 -90.67 37.60 139.52
N HIS A 39 -89.59 38.35 139.40
CA HIS A 39 -88.27 37.98 139.92
C HIS A 39 -87.66 39.20 140.62
N ASP A 40 -87.40 39.08 141.91
CA ASP A 40 -86.87 40.13 142.76
C ASP A 40 -85.39 40.39 142.46
N GLY A 41 -85.06 41.67 142.24
CA GLY A 41 -83.80 42.05 141.60
C GLY A 41 -82.61 41.95 142.55
N ASN A 42 -81.80 40.89 142.40
CA ASN A 42 -80.45 40.86 142.96
C ASN A 42 -79.42 40.36 141.92
N LEU A 43 -78.29 41.07 141.85
CA LEU A 43 -77.08 40.64 141.10
C LEU A 43 -76.26 39.70 142.02
N ASN A 44 -75.23 38.97 141.57
CA ASN A 44 -73.91 39.56 141.29
C ASN A 44 -73.04 38.65 140.39
N PRO A 45 -72.82 38.97 139.10
CA PRO A 45 -71.99 38.17 138.21
C PRO A 45 -70.47 38.21 138.49
N LEU A 46 -69.99 39.06 139.41
CA LEU A 46 -68.57 39.07 139.81
C LEU A 46 -68.16 37.78 140.58
N ASP A 47 -69.12 37.05 141.13
CA ASP A 47 -68.89 35.76 141.80
C ASP A 47 -68.68 34.59 140.81
N TYR A 48 -68.49 34.87 139.52
CA TYR A 48 -68.08 33.87 138.53
C TYR A 48 -66.57 33.57 138.60
N VAL A 49 -66.17 32.78 139.60
CA VAL A 49 -64.80 32.25 139.71
C VAL A 49 -64.56 31.21 138.61
N PRO A 50 -63.59 31.39 137.68
CA PRO A 50 -63.39 30.47 136.56
C PRO A 50 -62.90 29.09 137.01
N LYS A 51 -63.58 28.02 136.58
CA LYS A 51 -63.16 26.65 136.90
C LYS A 51 -61.79 26.30 136.30
N THR A 52 -60.90 25.84 137.18
CA THR A 52 -59.71 25.01 136.92
C THR A 52 -58.76 25.49 135.81
N ARG A 53 -57.70 26.20 136.20
CA ARG A 53 -56.47 26.36 135.40
C ARG A 53 -55.26 25.79 136.16
N THR A 54 -55.13 24.47 136.13
CA THR A 54 -53.94 23.77 136.62
C THR A 54 -52.88 23.69 135.52
N LEU A 55 -51.62 24.00 135.85
CA LEU A 55 -50.46 23.76 135.00
C LEU A 55 -49.69 22.55 135.51
N THR A 56 -49.43 21.58 134.63
CA THR A 56 -48.69 20.36 134.96
C THR A 56 -47.28 20.47 134.41
N ILE A 57 -46.26 20.36 135.26
CA ILE A 57 -44.85 20.31 134.86
C ILE A 57 -44.25 19.04 135.46
N ASN A 58 -43.57 18.25 134.63
CA ASN A 58 -42.96 16.96 135.00
C ASN A 58 -43.88 16.04 135.83
N GLY A 59 -45.16 15.96 135.44
CA GLY A 59 -46.15 15.04 136.03
C GLY A 59 -46.90 15.55 137.25
N THR A 60 -46.50 16.66 137.86
CA THR A 60 -47.21 17.24 139.03
C THR A 60 -48.04 18.45 138.62
N SER A 61 -49.34 18.41 138.93
CA SER A 61 -50.30 19.50 138.63
C SER A 61 -50.30 20.54 139.74
N TYR A 62 -50.05 21.80 139.39
CA TYR A 62 -50.13 22.94 140.29
C TYR A 62 -51.26 23.87 139.87
N ASP A 63 -52.04 24.36 140.85
CA ASP A 63 -53.07 25.36 140.61
C ASP A 63 -52.45 26.75 140.38
N LEU A 64 -52.95 27.47 139.37
CA LEU A 64 -52.56 28.84 139.03
C LEU A 64 -53.54 29.89 139.57
N SER A 65 -54.49 29.51 140.42
CA SER A 65 -55.42 30.45 141.10
C SER A 65 -54.73 31.48 142.01
N ALA A 66 -53.47 31.27 142.38
CA ALA A 66 -52.64 32.18 143.16
C ALA A 66 -51.28 32.43 142.49
N ASN A 67 -50.73 33.65 142.64
CA ASN A 67 -49.43 34.02 142.09
C ASN A 67 -48.30 33.14 142.66
N ARG A 68 -47.68 32.32 141.81
CA ARG A 68 -46.47 31.54 142.12
C ARG A 68 -45.45 31.69 141.00
N SER A 69 -44.23 32.08 141.34
CA SER A 69 -43.11 32.15 140.41
C SER A 69 -42.32 30.85 140.42
N PHE A 70 -41.73 30.49 139.27
CA PHE A 70 -40.92 29.28 139.09
C PHE A 70 -39.60 29.65 138.41
N THR A 71 -38.51 29.06 138.86
CA THR A 71 -37.19 29.15 138.24
C THR A 71 -36.66 27.75 137.91
N THR A 72 -36.04 27.61 136.74
CA THR A 72 -35.45 26.36 136.25
C THR A 72 -34.05 26.66 135.68
N PRO A 73 -33.02 25.89 136.01
CA PRO A 73 -31.68 26.12 135.47
C PRO A 73 -31.57 25.66 134.00
N ASP A 74 -31.57 26.65 133.11
CA ASP A 74 -31.07 26.68 131.73
C ASP A 74 -31.70 25.80 130.63
N THR A 75 -31.55 26.30 129.39
CA THR A 75 -31.19 25.56 128.15
C THR A 75 -31.26 26.41 126.86
N ILE A 76 -31.57 27.72 126.91
CA ILE A 76 -31.62 28.58 125.70
C ILE A 76 -30.60 29.72 125.75
N THR A 77 -29.41 29.47 125.19
CA THR A 77 -28.48 30.50 124.72
C THR A 77 -29.15 31.33 123.64
N ARG A 78 -29.01 32.67 123.68
CA ARG A 78 -29.62 33.56 122.69
C ARG A 78 -28.66 33.79 121.52
N LEU A 79 -29.08 33.47 120.31
CA LEU A 79 -28.38 33.88 119.09
C LEU A 79 -29.06 35.13 118.50
N LYS A 80 -28.30 36.19 118.23
CA LYS A 80 -28.82 37.50 117.78
C LYS A 80 -27.98 38.04 116.63
N GLY A 81 -28.56 38.13 115.44
CA GLY A 81 -27.98 38.89 114.33
C GLY A 81 -28.21 40.40 114.51
N GLY A 82 -27.15 41.20 114.32
CA GLY A 82 -27.21 42.67 114.29
C GLY A 82 -26.17 43.34 115.19
N ALA A 83 -25.41 44.29 114.64
CA ALA A 83 -24.27 44.95 115.30
C ALA A 83 -24.68 46.10 116.26
N SER A 84 -25.65 45.87 117.15
CA SER A 84 -26.14 46.89 118.08
C SER A 84 -26.62 46.30 119.41
N GLY A 85 -25.81 46.50 120.45
CA GLY A 85 -26.02 46.02 121.82
C GLY A 85 -24.67 45.79 122.51
N SER A 86 -24.65 45.78 123.85
CA SER A 86 -23.46 45.33 124.59
C SER A 86 -23.48 43.81 124.68
N LEU A 87 -22.42 43.16 124.21
CA LEU A 87 -22.23 41.71 124.33
C LEU A 87 -21.88 41.33 125.78
N VAL A 88 -22.17 40.09 126.15
CA VAL A 88 -21.85 39.50 127.45
C VAL A 88 -21.19 38.13 127.30
N SER A 89 -20.58 37.63 128.38
CA SER A 89 -19.97 36.29 128.39
C SER A 89 -21.02 35.22 128.09
N GLY A 90 -20.82 34.48 126.99
CA GLY A 90 -21.78 33.50 126.46
C GLY A 90 -22.26 33.80 125.04
N ASP A 91 -22.10 35.03 124.54
CA ASP A 91 -22.40 35.38 123.15
C ASP A 91 -21.36 34.80 122.17
N VAL A 92 -21.80 34.39 120.98
CA VAL A 92 -20.94 33.83 119.91
C VAL A 92 -21.04 34.68 118.64
N THR A 93 -19.89 35.18 118.17
CA THR A 93 -19.78 36.00 116.96
C THR A 93 -19.19 35.19 115.80
N LEU A 94 -19.90 35.14 114.67
CA LEU A 94 -19.38 34.65 113.40
C LEU A 94 -19.05 35.84 112.50
N SER A 95 -17.82 35.91 112.00
CA SER A 95 -17.34 37.01 111.16
C SER A 95 -16.82 36.49 109.82
N ALA A 96 -17.13 37.23 108.75
CA ALA A 96 -16.80 36.88 107.37
C ALA A 96 -15.54 37.62 106.89
N GLY A 97 -14.62 36.91 106.23
CA GLY A 97 -13.44 37.50 105.58
C GLY A 97 -13.75 37.97 104.15
N ALA A 98 -12.90 38.82 103.58
CA ALA A 98 -13.18 39.51 102.30
C ALA A 98 -13.58 38.58 101.12
N ASN A 99 -13.01 37.38 101.04
CA ASN A 99 -13.28 36.40 99.97
C ASN A 99 -14.27 35.30 100.39
N MET A 100 -14.96 35.44 101.53
CA MET A 100 -15.88 34.43 102.07
C MET A 100 -17.21 35.06 102.48
N ALA A 101 -18.31 34.63 101.87
CA ALA A 101 -19.66 34.95 102.32
C ALA A 101 -20.13 33.94 103.39
N ILE A 102 -20.63 34.44 104.52
CA ILE A 102 -21.39 33.64 105.49
C ILE A 102 -22.87 34.04 105.33
N ASN A 103 -23.72 33.10 104.90
CA ASN A 103 -25.13 33.34 104.66
C ASN A 103 -26.00 32.32 105.41
N GLN A 104 -27.06 32.77 106.08
CA GLN A 104 -28.04 31.89 106.71
C GLN A 104 -29.28 31.75 105.83
N SER A 105 -29.79 30.52 105.70
CA SER A 105 -31.14 30.26 105.15
C SER A 105 -31.85 29.21 106.00
N GLY A 106 -32.98 29.59 106.59
CA GLY A 106 -33.67 28.77 107.58
C GLY A 106 -32.75 28.38 108.75
N ASN A 107 -32.63 27.08 109.01
CA ASN A 107 -31.81 26.51 110.07
C ASN A 107 -30.33 26.29 109.67
N THR A 108 -29.95 26.57 108.42
CA THR A 108 -28.61 26.27 107.88
C THR A 108 -27.78 27.55 107.73
N ILE A 109 -26.52 27.50 108.16
CA ILE A 109 -25.50 28.51 107.85
C ILE A 109 -24.58 27.93 106.78
N THR A 110 -24.47 28.62 105.65
CA THR A 110 -23.61 28.24 104.52
C THR A 110 -22.44 29.21 104.43
N LEU A 111 -21.22 28.68 104.30
CA LEU A 111 -20.01 29.45 104.02
C LEU A 111 -19.58 29.18 102.58
N VAL A 112 -19.36 30.22 101.79
CA VAL A 112 -18.99 30.13 100.36
C VAL A 112 -17.78 31.03 100.12
N ALA A 113 -16.79 30.53 99.38
CA ALA A 113 -15.60 31.28 98.98
C ALA A 113 -15.22 30.94 97.52
N THR A 114 -14.53 31.86 96.87
CA THR A 114 -14.02 31.72 95.49
C THR A 114 -12.48 31.83 95.51
N ASP A 115 -11.81 31.07 94.64
CA ASP A 115 -10.35 31.05 94.45
C ASP A 115 -9.53 30.89 95.74
N THR A 116 -9.44 29.64 96.23
CA THR A 116 -8.65 29.29 97.42
C THR A 116 -7.54 28.28 97.10
N THR A 117 -6.32 28.59 97.53
CA THR A 117 -5.15 27.69 97.41
C THR A 117 -5.17 26.67 98.54
N TYR A 118 -5.47 25.41 98.23
CA TYR A 118 -5.42 24.32 99.21
C TYR A 118 -4.01 23.74 99.34
N SER A 119 -3.45 23.77 100.55
CA SER A 119 -2.30 22.93 100.92
C SER A 119 -2.81 21.71 101.69
N ALA A 120 -2.81 20.55 101.03
CA ALA A 120 -3.42 19.34 101.56
C ALA A 120 -2.44 18.52 102.41
N GLY A 121 -2.75 18.36 103.70
CA GLY A 121 -2.29 17.21 104.47
C GLY A 121 -3.15 15.97 104.18
N ASN A 122 -2.88 14.87 104.90
CA ASN A 122 -3.45 13.53 104.68
C ASN A 122 -4.99 13.38 104.78
N GLY A 123 -5.76 14.47 104.90
CA GLY A 123 -7.20 14.47 105.20
C GLY A 123 -8.13 15.11 104.16
N LEU A 124 -7.62 15.66 103.05
CA LEU A 124 -8.47 16.35 102.06
C LEU A 124 -8.87 15.43 100.91
N THR A 125 -10.10 14.88 100.96
CA THR A 125 -10.68 14.10 99.85
C THR A 125 -11.40 15.03 98.87
N LEU A 126 -10.75 15.39 97.76
CA LEU A 126 -11.41 16.11 96.67
C LEU A 126 -12.15 15.14 95.75
N ALA A 127 -13.47 15.06 95.89
CA ALA A 127 -14.33 14.33 94.95
C ALA A 127 -14.75 15.23 93.79
N GLY A 128 -14.69 14.71 92.55
CA GLY A 128 -15.16 15.42 91.34
C GLY A 128 -14.14 16.33 90.65
N THR A 129 -12.90 16.43 91.14
CA THR A 129 -11.84 17.24 90.52
C THR A 129 -10.95 16.42 89.58
N THR A 130 -10.81 16.84 88.32
CA THR A 130 -9.87 16.25 87.35
C THR A 130 -8.54 17.00 87.31
N PHE A 131 -7.43 16.35 87.68
CA PHE A 131 -6.10 16.82 87.33
C PHE A 131 -5.82 16.50 85.86
N SER A 132 -5.47 17.51 85.06
CA SER A 132 -5.04 17.35 83.67
C SER A 132 -3.61 17.83 83.51
N LEU A 133 -2.71 16.91 83.14
CA LEU A 133 -1.37 17.24 82.67
C LEU A 133 -1.46 17.48 81.15
N PRO A 134 -0.88 18.57 80.60
CA PRO A 134 -0.86 18.78 79.16
C PRO A 134 -0.23 17.60 78.43
N VAL A 135 -0.88 17.13 77.37
CA VAL A 135 -0.32 16.09 76.47
C VAL A 135 0.00 16.75 75.14
N THR A 136 1.22 16.54 74.66
CA THR A 136 1.70 17.07 73.38
C THR A 136 2.22 15.93 72.50
N THR A 137 2.13 16.08 71.18
CA THR A 137 2.70 15.15 70.21
C THR A 137 3.92 15.77 69.53
N SER A 138 4.95 14.97 69.28
CA SER A 138 6.20 15.38 68.62
C SER A 138 6.48 14.50 67.41
N GLY A 139 6.93 15.12 66.31
CA GLY A 139 7.05 14.46 65.01
C GLY A 139 5.71 14.31 64.27
N THR A 140 5.76 13.68 63.10
CA THR A 140 4.60 13.43 62.24
C THR A 140 4.52 11.94 61.88
N GLY A 141 3.33 11.36 62.00
CA GLY A 141 3.09 9.95 61.69
C GLY A 141 1.94 9.35 62.50
N ASN A 142 1.65 8.07 62.24
CA ASN A 142 0.46 7.37 62.73
C ASN A 142 0.75 6.29 63.79
N VAL A 143 2.02 6.04 64.14
CA VAL A 143 2.42 5.10 65.20
C VAL A 143 3.24 5.80 66.27
N VAL A 144 3.03 5.41 67.54
CA VAL A 144 3.81 5.94 68.67
C VAL A 144 5.17 5.26 68.71
N THR A 145 6.24 6.06 68.76
CA THR A 145 7.63 5.60 68.82
C THR A 145 8.27 5.80 70.20
N GLY A 146 7.63 6.56 71.10
CA GLY A 146 8.04 6.72 72.49
C GLY A 146 7.16 7.72 73.26
N ILE A 147 7.27 7.72 74.60
CA ILE A 147 6.55 8.64 75.49
C ILE A 147 7.53 9.14 76.56
N VAL A 148 7.49 10.44 76.87
CA VAL A 148 8.34 11.09 77.88
C VAL A 148 7.49 12.01 78.75
N GLN A 149 7.66 11.94 80.08
CA GLN A 149 7.08 12.91 81.02
C GLN A 149 8.09 14.01 81.35
N THR A 150 7.58 15.24 81.50
CA THR A 150 8.35 16.45 81.83
C THR A 150 7.63 17.26 82.92
N VAL A 151 8.29 18.30 83.44
CA VAL A 151 7.68 19.25 84.40
C VAL A 151 6.47 20.01 83.84
N ASN A 152 6.30 20.04 82.51
CA ASN A 152 5.22 20.78 81.82
C ASN A 152 4.10 19.86 81.29
N GLY A 153 4.19 18.54 81.48
CA GLY A 153 3.25 17.57 80.91
C GLY A 153 3.93 16.36 80.26
N ILE A 154 3.21 15.66 79.38
CA ILE A 154 3.65 14.45 78.67
C ILE A 154 3.84 14.77 77.18
N THR A 155 4.92 14.26 76.60
CA THR A 155 5.19 14.30 75.16
C THR A 155 5.16 12.88 74.57
N VAL A 156 4.40 12.70 73.50
CA VAL A 156 4.29 11.44 72.74
C VAL A 156 4.97 11.62 71.39
N ASN A 157 6.00 10.80 71.12
CA ASN A 157 6.72 10.83 69.86
C ASN A 157 6.01 9.96 68.81
N LEU A 158 5.88 10.48 67.59
CA LEU A 158 5.19 9.84 66.47
C LEU A 158 6.16 9.49 65.33
N GLY A 159 5.81 8.45 64.56
CA GLY A 159 6.48 8.04 63.33
C GLY A 159 5.52 7.32 62.38
N SER A 160 6.01 6.95 61.20
CA SER A 160 5.19 6.38 60.12
C SER A 160 5.53 4.91 59.86
N MET A 161 4.52 4.12 59.47
CA MET A 161 4.75 2.82 58.86
C MET A 161 5.21 2.97 57.40
N PRO A 162 5.99 2.01 56.86
CA PRO A 162 6.25 1.91 55.42
C PRO A 162 4.96 1.80 54.61
N THR A 163 4.98 2.36 53.41
CA THR A 163 3.83 2.49 52.50
C THR A 163 3.99 1.61 51.27
N SER A 164 2.93 1.49 50.46
CA SER A 164 2.99 0.86 49.14
C SER A 164 3.98 1.53 48.18
N SER A 165 4.37 2.79 48.43
CA SER A 165 5.41 3.48 47.65
C SER A 165 6.80 2.91 47.92
N ASP A 166 7.09 2.53 49.17
CA ASP A 166 8.40 2.02 49.59
C ASP A 166 8.67 0.60 49.07
N LEU A 167 7.59 -0.13 48.74
CA LEU A 167 7.61 -1.46 48.14
C LEU A 167 7.91 -1.45 46.62
N THR A 168 7.86 -0.30 45.94
CA THR A 168 7.97 -0.21 44.47
C THR A 168 9.30 -0.75 43.89
N ASN A 169 10.37 -0.75 44.69
CA ASN A 169 11.69 -1.25 44.30
C ASN A 169 11.97 -2.70 44.71
N TYR A 170 10.99 -3.43 45.25
CA TYR A 170 11.16 -4.78 45.79
C TYR A 170 10.31 -5.82 45.05
N ILE A 171 10.93 -6.96 44.71
CA ILE A 171 10.21 -8.15 44.22
C ILE A 171 9.83 -9.02 45.43
N PRO A 172 8.54 -9.26 45.71
CA PRO A 172 8.09 -10.14 46.79
C PRO A 172 8.67 -11.55 46.65
N LEU A 173 9.11 -12.16 47.77
CA LEU A 173 9.70 -13.50 47.77
C LEU A 173 8.77 -14.56 47.13
N LEU A 174 7.45 -14.44 47.34
CA LEU A 174 6.43 -15.32 46.76
C LEU A 174 6.30 -15.22 45.23
N GLN A 175 6.85 -14.18 44.60
CA GLN A 175 6.87 -14.04 43.14
C GLN A 175 8.18 -14.51 42.51
N LYS A 176 9.25 -14.74 43.28
CA LYS A 176 10.56 -15.12 42.75
C LYS A 176 10.60 -16.60 42.36
N GLY A 177 10.70 -16.88 41.07
CA GLY A 177 10.73 -18.26 40.54
C GLY A 177 9.41 -19.02 40.64
N ALA A 178 8.30 -18.31 40.89
CA ALA A 178 6.96 -18.88 40.98
C ALA A 178 6.19 -18.75 39.65
N ALA A 179 5.17 -19.60 39.46
CA ALA A 179 4.27 -19.49 38.31
C ALA A 179 3.55 -18.13 38.28
N ASN A 180 3.52 -17.49 37.10
CA ASN A 180 3.06 -16.09 36.91
C ASN A 180 3.86 -15.03 37.70
N GLY A 181 5.05 -15.37 38.20
CA GLY A 181 5.96 -14.47 38.91
C GLY A 181 7.08 -13.93 38.03
N VAL A 182 8.21 -13.60 38.66
CA VAL A 182 9.44 -13.10 38.02
C VAL A 182 10.54 -14.16 38.12
N ALA A 183 11.24 -14.43 37.02
CA ALA A 183 12.37 -15.35 37.00
C ALA A 183 13.48 -14.91 37.99
N THR A 184 14.16 -15.88 38.58
CA THR A 184 15.37 -15.63 39.38
C THR A 184 16.62 -15.73 38.52
N LEU A 185 17.72 -15.11 38.97
CA LEU A 185 19.05 -15.34 38.41
C LEU A 185 19.88 -16.23 39.33
N ASP A 186 20.79 -17.00 38.74
CA ASP A 186 21.81 -17.81 39.42
C ASP A 186 23.05 -16.99 39.81
N GLY A 187 24.08 -17.66 40.33
CA GLY A 187 25.35 -17.04 40.73
C GLY A 187 26.17 -16.44 39.57
N SER A 188 25.81 -16.71 38.32
CA SER A 188 26.37 -16.13 37.10
C SER A 188 25.50 -15.02 36.50
N GLY A 189 24.34 -14.74 37.09
CA GLY A 189 23.40 -13.74 36.56
C GLY A 189 22.50 -14.24 35.44
N LEU A 190 22.35 -15.56 35.27
CA LEU A 190 21.51 -16.18 34.23
C LEU A 190 20.25 -16.82 34.84
N VAL A 191 19.19 -16.98 34.05
CA VAL A 191 17.98 -17.67 34.52
C VAL A 191 18.26 -19.18 34.63
N PRO A 192 18.05 -19.83 35.80
CA PRO A 192 18.28 -21.26 35.95
C PRO A 192 17.45 -22.08 34.95
N ALA A 193 18.04 -23.13 34.38
CA ALA A 193 17.37 -24.01 33.41
C ALA A 193 16.07 -24.64 33.93
N SER A 194 15.90 -24.78 35.25
CA SER A 194 14.65 -25.23 35.89
C SER A 194 13.48 -24.24 35.78
N GLN A 195 13.71 -23.02 35.29
CA GLN A 195 12.69 -21.99 35.00
C GLN A 195 12.49 -21.79 33.49
N LEU A 196 13.19 -22.54 32.64
CA LEU A 196 13.05 -22.51 31.19
C LEU A 196 12.20 -23.70 30.70
N PRO A 197 11.35 -23.54 29.66
CA PRO A 197 10.66 -24.66 29.04
C PRO A 197 11.63 -25.66 28.41
N SER A 198 11.29 -26.95 28.45
CA SER A 198 12.08 -28.06 27.85
C SER A 198 12.05 -28.11 26.31
N TYR A 199 11.92 -26.95 25.67
CA TYR A 199 11.90 -26.75 24.22
C TYR A 199 12.88 -25.63 23.79
N VAL A 200 13.66 -25.09 24.74
CA VAL A 200 14.87 -24.31 24.44
C VAL A 200 15.99 -25.31 24.19
N ASP A 201 15.94 -25.97 23.03
CA ASP A 201 16.96 -26.93 22.61
C ASP A 201 18.28 -26.18 22.37
N ASP A 202 19.28 -26.42 23.22
CA ASP A 202 20.65 -25.92 23.02
C ASP A 202 21.19 -26.43 21.68
N VAL A 203 21.53 -25.50 20.77
CA VAL A 203 22.22 -25.80 19.52
C VAL A 203 23.73 -25.69 19.74
N LEU A 204 24.44 -26.81 19.67
CA LEU A 204 25.88 -26.89 19.81
C LEU A 204 26.54 -27.05 18.42
N GLU A 205 27.30 -26.03 18.03
CA GLU A 205 28.08 -26.05 16.80
C GLU A 205 29.45 -26.72 17.02
N GLY A 206 29.94 -27.43 16.01
CA GLY A 206 31.23 -28.13 16.04
C GLY A 206 31.51 -28.86 14.73
N TYR A 207 32.37 -29.87 14.77
CA TYR A 207 32.80 -30.65 13.60
C TYR A 207 32.53 -32.14 13.84
N TYR A 208 31.66 -32.74 13.03
CA TYR A 208 31.30 -34.16 13.11
C TYR A 208 32.26 -35.04 12.31
N LYS A 209 33.00 -35.88 13.02
CA LYS A 209 33.95 -36.82 12.43
C LYS A 209 33.26 -38.15 12.13
N ALA A 210 32.90 -38.36 10.87
CA ALA A 210 32.20 -39.58 10.42
C ALA A 210 33.00 -40.89 10.61
N ALA A 211 34.30 -40.83 10.92
CA ALA A 211 35.16 -42.00 11.12
C ALA A 211 35.11 -42.58 12.55
N ASP A 212 34.65 -41.80 13.55
CA ASP A 212 34.49 -42.25 14.94
C ASP A 212 33.20 -41.73 15.62
N GLU A 213 32.26 -41.26 14.79
CA GLU A 213 30.88 -40.87 15.10
C GLU A 213 30.73 -39.80 16.19
N LYS A 214 31.67 -38.84 16.24
CA LYS A 214 31.78 -37.85 17.33
C LYS A 214 31.84 -36.41 16.85
N PHE A 215 31.35 -35.50 17.70
CA PHE A 215 31.49 -34.05 17.54
C PHE A 215 32.74 -33.53 18.25
N TYR A 216 33.40 -32.55 17.64
CA TYR A 216 34.58 -31.87 18.16
C TYR A 216 34.43 -30.35 18.06
N LYS A 217 35.12 -29.58 18.91
CA LYS A 217 35.03 -28.10 18.85
C LYS A 217 35.80 -27.50 17.67
N GLU A 218 36.82 -28.19 17.17
CA GLU A 218 37.70 -27.71 16.10
C GLU A 218 37.83 -28.72 14.96
N ALA A 219 38.08 -28.22 13.74
CA ALA A 219 38.34 -29.05 12.55
C ALA A 219 39.59 -29.96 12.66
N SER A 220 40.43 -29.75 13.68
CA SER A 220 41.56 -30.63 14.02
C SER A 220 41.15 -31.90 14.77
N TYR A 221 39.88 -32.01 15.17
CA TYR A 221 39.31 -33.16 15.90
C TYR A 221 40.04 -33.51 17.20
N THR A 222 40.46 -32.49 17.95
CA THR A 222 41.22 -32.60 19.20
C THR A 222 40.33 -32.53 20.43
N THR A 223 39.44 -31.54 20.54
CA THR A 223 38.60 -31.34 21.72
C THR A 223 37.23 -31.96 21.50
N LEU A 224 36.99 -33.13 22.11
CA LEU A 224 35.70 -33.83 22.04
C LEU A 224 34.57 -33.00 22.67
N ILE A 225 33.43 -32.92 21.99
CA ILE A 225 32.17 -32.45 22.55
C ILE A 225 31.40 -33.69 23.04
N ALA A 226 31.01 -33.69 24.32
CA ALA A 226 30.17 -34.75 24.88
C ALA A 226 28.75 -34.65 24.33
N GLY A 227 28.13 -35.81 24.11
CA GLY A 227 26.71 -35.90 23.74
C GLY A 227 25.82 -35.73 24.97
N GLU A 228 24.92 -34.76 24.91
CA GLU A 228 24.00 -34.38 26.00
C GLU A 228 22.54 -34.57 25.51
N THR A 229 21.69 -35.12 26.36
CA THR A 229 20.28 -35.38 26.03
C THR A 229 19.51 -34.06 25.92
N GLY A 230 18.70 -33.91 24.87
CA GLY A 230 17.94 -32.68 24.62
C GLY A 230 18.73 -31.58 23.90
N LYS A 231 19.88 -31.91 23.30
CA LYS A 231 20.67 -30.96 22.50
C LYS A 231 20.71 -31.33 21.03
N ILE A 232 20.70 -30.29 20.20
CA ILE A 232 20.86 -30.36 18.75
C ILE A 232 22.29 -29.98 18.41
N TYR A 233 22.92 -30.71 17.49
CA TYR A 233 24.31 -30.51 17.12
C TYR A 233 24.42 -30.18 15.63
N VAL A 234 25.18 -29.15 15.27
CA VAL A 234 25.34 -28.72 13.86
C VAL A 234 26.80 -28.78 13.46
N SER A 235 27.09 -29.54 12.39
CA SER A 235 28.45 -29.70 11.87
C SER A 235 28.82 -28.55 10.94
N LEU A 236 29.72 -27.67 11.37
CA LEU A 236 30.16 -26.44 10.72
C LEU A 236 30.83 -26.65 9.34
N ASP A 237 31.30 -27.85 9.05
CA ASP A 237 31.93 -28.22 7.77
C ASP A 237 30.92 -28.66 6.69
N THR A 238 29.75 -29.14 7.09
CA THR A 238 28.79 -29.83 6.23
C THR A 238 27.35 -29.32 6.41
N ASN A 239 27.12 -28.39 7.34
CA ASN A 239 25.82 -27.86 7.76
C ASN A 239 24.79 -28.94 8.09
N LYS A 240 25.26 -30.09 8.62
CA LYS A 240 24.42 -31.24 8.98
C LYS A 240 24.00 -31.17 10.44
N THR A 241 22.70 -31.34 10.68
CA THR A 241 22.08 -31.38 12.01
C THR A 241 22.05 -32.80 12.57
N TYR A 242 22.36 -32.98 13.85
CA TYR A 242 22.36 -34.26 14.56
C TYR A 242 21.67 -34.12 15.92
N ARG A 243 21.23 -35.25 16.48
CA ARG A 243 20.76 -35.39 17.87
C ARG A 243 21.56 -36.45 18.59
N TRP A 244 21.82 -36.24 19.88
CA TRP A 244 22.30 -37.30 20.76
C TRP A 244 21.17 -38.29 21.08
N THR A 245 21.48 -39.59 21.09
CA THR A 245 20.52 -40.66 21.44
C THR A 245 20.67 -41.20 22.86
N GLY A 246 21.69 -40.75 23.61
CA GLY A 246 22.18 -41.41 24.82
C GLY A 246 23.43 -42.27 24.57
N SER A 247 23.72 -42.64 23.32
CA SER A 247 24.90 -43.45 22.96
C SER A 247 25.61 -43.06 21.66
N ALA A 248 24.93 -42.39 20.72
CA ALA A 248 25.49 -41.98 19.43
C ALA A 248 24.88 -40.65 18.94
N PHE A 249 25.57 -39.98 18.02
CA PHE A 249 25.05 -38.81 17.30
C PHE A 249 24.34 -39.28 16.02
N VAL A 250 23.01 -39.20 15.99
CA VAL A 250 22.22 -39.59 14.81
C VAL A 250 21.91 -38.36 13.97
N TYR A 251 22.25 -38.43 12.67
CA TYR A 251 21.97 -37.39 11.69
C TYR A 251 20.46 -37.18 11.51
N ILE A 252 20.00 -35.95 11.72
CA ILE A 252 18.65 -35.51 11.39
C ILE A 252 18.67 -35.02 9.94
N THR A 253 18.29 -35.89 9.00
CA THR A 253 18.03 -35.45 7.63
C THR A 253 16.73 -34.66 7.56
N SER A 254 16.78 -33.49 6.92
CA SER A 254 15.59 -32.78 6.44
C SER A 254 15.12 -33.28 5.06
N GLY A 255 15.88 -34.20 4.45
CA GLY A 255 15.74 -34.62 3.06
C GLY A 255 15.16 -36.03 2.88
N ALA A 256 13.87 -36.18 3.16
CA ALA A 256 13.07 -37.20 2.49
C ALA A 256 12.39 -36.53 1.28
N VAL A 257 12.72 -36.99 0.06
CA VAL A 257 11.87 -36.72 -1.11
C VAL A 257 10.80 -37.80 -1.12
N ASP A 258 9.52 -37.42 -1.00
CA ASP A 258 8.41 -38.37 -0.81
C ASP A 258 8.35 -39.45 -1.89
N SER A 259 8.57 -39.06 -3.16
CA SER A 259 9.23 -39.91 -4.15
C SER A 259 9.68 -39.12 -5.38
N VAL A 260 10.64 -39.65 -6.13
CA VAL A 260 10.85 -39.33 -7.55
C VAL A 260 10.86 -40.66 -8.31
N ASN A 261 9.83 -40.88 -9.14
CA ASN A 261 9.65 -42.13 -9.91
C ASN A 261 9.76 -43.41 -9.03
N GLY A 262 9.20 -43.37 -7.81
CA GLY A 262 9.24 -44.46 -6.83
C GLY A 262 10.51 -44.56 -5.98
N ILE A 263 11.54 -43.73 -6.22
CA ILE A 263 12.75 -43.67 -5.38
C ILE A 263 12.54 -42.63 -4.27
N THR A 264 12.89 -42.99 -3.03
CA THR A 264 12.71 -42.15 -1.82
C THR A 264 14.04 -41.86 -1.12
N GLY A 265 14.09 -40.83 -0.28
CA GLY A 265 15.29 -40.49 0.50
C GLY A 265 16.34 -39.73 -0.32
N VAL A 266 17.62 -40.13 -0.26
CA VAL A 266 18.72 -39.49 -0.99
C VAL A 266 18.70 -39.93 -2.47
N VAL A 267 17.90 -39.25 -3.29
CA VAL A 267 17.71 -39.58 -4.71
C VAL A 267 18.95 -39.20 -5.53
N VAL A 268 19.65 -40.20 -6.07
CA VAL A 268 20.68 -40.02 -7.11
C VAL A 268 20.10 -40.49 -8.44
N LEU A 269 19.79 -39.56 -9.34
CA LEU A 269 19.29 -39.88 -10.68
C LEU A 269 20.43 -40.26 -11.62
N ASN A 270 20.31 -41.42 -12.26
CA ASN A 270 21.17 -41.85 -13.36
C ASN A 270 20.31 -42.19 -14.59
N LYS A 271 20.94 -42.54 -15.72
CA LYS A 271 20.25 -42.78 -17.01
C LYS A 271 19.12 -43.82 -16.95
N SER A 272 19.22 -44.88 -16.14
CA SER A 272 18.15 -45.89 -16.06
C SER A 272 16.92 -45.41 -15.30
N HIS A 273 17.05 -44.42 -14.40
CA HIS A 273 15.95 -43.92 -13.58
C HIS A 273 14.95 -43.04 -14.38
N ILE A 274 15.28 -42.68 -15.63
CA ILE A 274 14.52 -41.76 -16.49
C ILE A 274 13.68 -42.50 -17.56
N GLY A 275 13.66 -43.84 -17.55
CA GLY A 275 12.70 -44.67 -18.31
C GLY A 275 12.81 -44.69 -19.84
N LEU A 276 13.73 -43.93 -20.44
CA LEU A 276 13.89 -43.80 -21.89
C LEU A 276 15.33 -44.11 -22.30
N SER A 277 15.55 -45.24 -22.99
CA SER A 277 16.87 -45.75 -23.40
C SER A 277 17.66 -44.86 -24.37
N ASN A 278 17.08 -43.73 -24.76
CA ASN A 278 17.53 -42.74 -25.72
C ASN A 278 17.54 -41.30 -25.16
N VAL A 279 17.33 -41.12 -23.85
CA VAL A 279 17.47 -39.81 -23.16
C VAL A 279 18.82 -39.74 -22.45
N ASP A 280 19.83 -39.28 -23.19
CA ASP A 280 21.07 -38.82 -22.59
C ASP A 280 20.92 -37.39 -22.04
N ASN A 281 21.47 -37.15 -20.84
CA ASN A 281 21.75 -35.80 -20.34
C ASN A 281 23.05 -35.24 -20.96
N THR A 282 23.10 -35.27 -22.29
CA THR A 282 24.11 -34.59 -23.09
C THR A 282 23.57 -33.19 -23.39
N ALA A 283 24.41 -32.15 -23.28
CA ALA A 283 24.05 -30.79 -23.65
C ALA A 283 23.55 -30.75 -25.11
N ASP A 284 22.57 -29.91 -25.39
CA ASP A 284 21.75 -30.04 -26.61
C ASP A 284 22.57 -30.01 -27.92
N ALA A 285 23.68 -29.27 -27.93
CA ALA A 285 24.65 -29.20 -29.02
C ALA A 285 25.39 -30.52 -29.37
N ALA A 286 25.32 -31.54 -28.51
CA ALA A 286 25.86 -32.88 -28.76
C ALA A 286 24.78 -33.99 -28.68
N LYS A 287 23.51 -33.63 -28.55
CA LYS A 287 22.43 -34.42 -29.16
C LYS A 287 22.45 -34.15 -30.66
N ASN A 288 22.05 -35.12 -31.47
CA ASN A 288 21.94 -34.89 -32.91
C ASN A 288 20.65 -34.11 -33.21
N VAL A 289 20.70 -32.79 -33.02
CA VAL A 289 19.70 -31.81 -33.49
C VAL A 289 20.09 -31.25 -34.86
N LEU A 290 20.83 -32.02 -35.67
CA LEU A 290 21.20 -31.63 -37.04
C LEU A 290 19.98 -31.80 -37.96
N SER A 291 19.32 -30.68 -38.23
CA SER A 291 18.55 -30.42 -39.46
C SER A 291 17.65 -31.57 -39.95
N ALA A 292 16.72 -32.01 -39.09
CA ALA A 292 15.78 -33.12 -39.31
C ALA A 292 16.44 -34.48 -39.55
N THR A 293 16.30 -35.38 -38.56
CA THR A 293 16.78 -36.76 -38.62
C THR A 293 16.39 -37.44 -39.94
N LYS A 294 17.36 -38.05 -40.61
CA LYS A 294 17.20 -38.70 -41.92
C LYS A 294 15.91 -39.51 -41.99
N TRP A 295 15.06 -39.20 -42.97
CA TRP A 295 13.74 -39.80 -43.15
C TRP A 295 13.85 -41.32 -43.25
N SER A 296 13.29 -42.03 -42.27
CA SER A 296 13.32 -43.50 -42.18
C SER A 296 12.70 -44.20 -43.40
N THR A 297 11.87 -43.50 -44.17
CA THR A 297 11.45 -43.89 -45.52
C THR A 297 11.83 -42.78 -46.48
N VAL A 298 12.83 -43.05 -47.32
CA VAL A 298 13.25 -42.19 -48.43
C VAL A 298 12.05 -41.90 -49.33
N ARG A 299 11.91 -40.65 -49.80
CA ARG A 299 10.88 -40.25 -50.76
C ARG A 299 11.50 -39.91 -52.11
N THR A 300 10.68 -39.86 -53.16
CA THR A 300 11.10 -39.45 -54.50
C THR A 300 10.43 -38.13 -54.85
N ILE A 301 11.23 -37.13 -55.26
CA ILE A 301 10.76 -35.86 -55.81
C ILE A 301 10.75 -35.98 -57.34
N THR A 302 9.62 -35.61 -57.93
CA THR A 302 9.40 -35.50 -59.38
C THR A 302 8.87 -34.11 -59.70
N LEU A 303 9.30 -33.51 -60.82
CA LEU A 303 8.65 -32.31 -61.36
C LEU A 303 7.65 -32.74 -62.45
N SER A 304 6.46 -32.15 -62.43
CA SER A 304 5.44 -32.35 -63.47
C SER A 304 5.60 -31.34 -64.60
N GLY A 305 5.26 -31.73 -65.83
CA GLY A 305 5.28 -30.87 -67.02
C GLY A 305 6.65 -30.73 -67.71
N VAL A 306 7.75 -31.02 -67.03
CA VAL A 306 9.12 -31.02 -67.60
C VAL A 306 9.73 -32.43 -67.61
N THR A 307 10.64 -32.69 -68.54
CA THR A 307 11.44 -33.92 -68.52
C THR A 307 12.60 -33.72 -67.55
N ALA A 308 12.55 -34.39 -66.39
CA ALA A 308 13.56 -34.30 -65.35
C ALA A 308 13.85 -35.66 -64.72
N THR A 309 15.09 -35.89 -64.27
CA THR A 309 15.46 -37.14 -63.58
C THR A 309 14.99 -37.06 -62.13
N ALA A 310 13.96 -37.85 -61.79
CA ALA A 310 13.45 -37.95 -60.43
C ALA A 310 14.58 -38.23 -59.41
N GLN A 311 14.58 -37.51 -58.28
CA GLN A 311 15.62 -37.62 -57.26
C GLN A 311 15.05 -38.15 -55.95
N ASN A 312 15.87 -38.87 -55.20
CA ASN A 312 15.53 -39.27 -53.85
C ASN A 312 15.88 -38.18 -52.84
N ILE A 313 15.01 -37.99 -51.84
CA ILE A 313 15.26 -37.13 -50.69
C ILE A 313 15.04 -37.91 -49.40
N ASP A 314 15.94 -37.69 -48.45
CA ASP A 314 15.91 -38.27 -47.12
C ASP A 314 16.26 -37.26 -46.01
N GLY A 315 16.41 -35.98 -46.34
CA GLY A 315 16.78 -34.92 -45.40
C GLY A 315 18.29 -34.75 -45.14
N SER A 316 19.16 -35.63 -45.67
CA SER A 316 20.62 -35.57 -45.40
C SER A 316 21.35 -34.39 -46.06
N GLY A 317 20.70 -33.63 -46.93
CA GLY A 317 21.25 -32.44 -47.57
C GLY A 317 20.37 -31.86 -48.68
N ASN A 318 20.89 -30.85 -49.38
CA ASN A 318 20.22 -30.23 -50.53
C ASN A 318 20.21 -31.18 -51.73
N VAL A 319 19.04 -31.32 -52.38
CA VAL A 319 18.86 -32.19 -53.57
C VAL A 319 18.63 -31.33 -54.81
N THR A 320 19.57 -31.36 -55.74
CA THR A 320 19.42 -30.74 -57.07
C THR A 320 18.70 -31.71 -58.01
N VAL A 321 17.56 -31.32 -58.57
CA VAL A 321 16.83 -32.14 -59.56
C VAL A 321 17.22 -31.73 -60.99
N PRO A 322 17.87 -32.60 -61.79
CA PRO A 322 18.29 -32.26 -63.15
C PRO A 322 17.10 -32.20 -64.11
N ILE A 323 16.89 -31.04 -64.74
CA ILE A 323 15.94 -30.87 -65.84
C ILE A 323 16.68 -31.15 -67.15
N ILE A 324 16.16 -32.09 -67.95
CA ILE A 324 16.71 -32.52 -69.23
C ILE A 324 16.07 -31.75 -70.38
N ALA A 325 14.75 -31.51 -70.33
CA ALA A 325 14.02 -30.75 -71.34
C ALA A 325 12.80 -30.05 -70.75
N VAL A 326 12.50 -28.85 -71.26
CA VAL A 326 11.30 -28.07 -70.93
C VAL A 326 10.47 -27.92 -72.21
N PRO A 327 9.21 -28.38 -72.26
CA PRO A 327 8.34 -28.14 -73.41
C PRO A 327 8.13 -26.65 -73.67
N ALA A 328 8.23 -26.24 -74.94
CA ALA A 328 8.11 -24.83 -75.34
C ALA A 328 6.76 -24.18 -74.93
N THR A 329 5.71 -24.98 -74.76
CA THR A 329 4.39 -24.56 -74.28
C THR A 329 4.36 -24.11 -72.82
N LEU A 330 5.41 -24.38 -72.03
CA LEU A 330 5.57 -23.92 -70.64
C LEU A 330 6.45 -22.67 -70.52
N LEU A 331 7.01 -22.15 -71.62
CA LEU A 331 7.76 -20.91 -71.63
C LEU A 331 6.81 -19.73 -71.86
N THR A 332 6.63 -18.89 -70.83
CA THR A 332 5.85 -17.65 -70.91
C THR A 332 6.74 -16.42 -70.66
N GLY A 333 6.50 -15.36 -71.42
CA GLY A 333 7.33 -14.14 -71.37
C GLY A 333 8.73 -14.32 -71.98
N THR A 334 9.66 -13.45 -71.61
CA THR A 334 11.02 -13.42 -72.17
C THR A 334 11.87 -14.55 -71.59
N ALA A 335 11.94 -15.68 -72.29
CA ALA A 335 12.86 -16.75 -71.94
C ALA A 335 14.31 -16.30 -72.20
N SER A 336 15.04 -15.94 -71.14
CA SER A 336 16.49 -15.66 -71.17
C SER A 336 17.30 -16.94 -71.39
N ILE A 337 17.20 -17.50 -72.60
CA ILE A 337 18.04 -18.61 -73.06
C ILE A 337 19.49 -18.10 -73.03
N ASN A 338 20.37 -18.80 -72.32
CA ASN A 338 21.80 -18.51 -72.35
C ASN A 338 22.39 -19.00 -73.68
N THR A 339 22.27 -18.16 -74.72
CA THR A 339 22.69 -18.42 -76.11
C THR A 339 24.20 -18.33 -76.32
N THR A 340 25.02 -18.83 -75.39
CA THR A 340 26.49 -18.61 -75.33
C THR A 340 27.29 -19.24 -76.48
N GLY A 341 26.65 -19.92 -77.43
CA GLY A 341 27.27 -20.40 -78.67
C GLY A 341 26.43 -20.23 -79.94
N SER A 342 25.16 -19.84 -79.86
CA SER A 342 24.27 -19.60 -81.01
C SER A 342 22.95 -18.99 -80.54
N ALA A 343 22.37 -18.08 -81.35
CA ALA A 343 20.96 -17.74 -81.24
C ALA A 343 20.10 -18.99 -81.45
N ALA A 344 18.88 -19.02 -80.90
CA ALA A 344 17.97 -20.15 -81.07
C ALA A 344 17.60 -20.32 -82.56
N LYS A 345 18.18 -21.34 -83.20
CA LYS A 345 17.96 -21.67 -84.62
C LYS A 345 16.46 -21.81 -84.92
N LEU A 346 16.02 -21.24 -86.04
CA LEU A 346 14.69 -21.51 -86.57
C LEU A 346 14.59 -22.98 -87.00
N THR A 347 13.83 -23.79 -86.26
CA THR A 347 13.65 -25.24 -86.48
C THR A 347 13.19 -25.57 -87.91
N THR A 348 12.48 -24.63 -88.53
CA THR A 348 12.28 -24.59 -89.98
C THR A 348 12.89 -23.27 -90.47
N PRO A 349 13.98 -23.28 -91.26
CA PRO A 349 14.56 -22.07 -91.84
C PRO A 349 13.54 -21.26 -92.65
N ARG A 350 13.89 -20.02 -92.96
CA ARG A 350 13.05 -19.10 -93.74
C ARG A 350 13.81 -18.61 -94.97
N THR A 351 13.17 -18.70 -96.13
CA THR A 351 13.66 -18.05 -97.34
C THR A 351 13.41 -16.55 -97.24
N ILE A 352 14.45 -15.75 -97.43
CA ILE A 352 14.36 -14.28 -97.54
C ILE A 352 14.73 -13.95 -98.99
N SER A 353 13.86 -13.22 -99.69
CA SER A 353 14.01 -12.93 -101.12
C SER A 353 13.61 -11.50 -101.48
N ALA A 354 14.31 -10.92 -102.46
CA ALA A 354 13.94 -9.68 -103.11
C ALA A 354 13.34 -9.97 -104.50
N THR A 355 12.31 -9.20 -104.88
CA THR A 355 11.55 -9.36 -106.12
C THR A 355 11.32 -8.01 -106.78
N GLY A 356 11.42 -7.94 -108.11
CA GLY A 356 11.19 -6.73 -108.91
C GLY A 356 12.36 -6.48 -109.86
N ASP A 357 12.86 -5.25 -109.92
CA ASP A 357 13.99 -4.87 -110.78
C ASP A 357 15.34 -5.42 -110.31
N ALA A 358 15.38 -6.12 -109.18
CA ALA A 358 16.52 -6.88 -108.69
C ALA A 358 16.05 -8.22 -108.08
N THR A 359 16.87 -9.25 -108.24
CA THR A 359 16.64 -10.61 -107.73
C THR A 359 17.71 -10.96 -106.70
N TRP A 360 17.27 -11.44 -105.54
CA TRP A 360 18.11 -11.99 -104.48
C TRP A 360 17.31 -13.03 -103.71
N THR A 361 17.95 -14.11 -103.26
CA THR A 361 17.32 -15.11 -102.39
C THR A 361 18.36 -15.79 -101.53
N THR A 362 18.02 -16.06 -100.26
CA THR A 362 18.84 -16.87 -99.35
C THR A 362 17.96 -17.57 -98.32
N THR A 363 18.52 -18.58 -97.65
CA THR A 363 17.83 -19.32 -96.57
C THR A 363 18.49 -18.98 -95.24
N PHE A 364 17.71 -18.45 -94.31
CA PHE A 364 18.19 -18.01 -93.00
C PHE A 364 17.58 -18.84 -91.87
N ASP A 365 18.42 -19.33 -90.96
CA ASP A 365 18.02 -20.06 -89.75
C ASP A 365 18.47 -19.39 -88.44
N GLY A 366 19.23 -18.29 -88.51
CA GLY A 366 19.80 -17.60 -87.36
C GLY A 366 21.15 -18.13 -86.86
N SER A 367 21.77 -19.11 -87.52
CA SER A 367 23.03 -19.72 -87.04
C SER A 367 24.32 -19.08 -87.49
N ALA A 368 24.28 -18.33 -88.60
CA ALA A 368 25.44 -17.63 -89.15
C ALA A 368 24.98 -16.43 -89.98
N ASN A 369 25.93 -15.56 -90.32
CA ASN A 369 25.73 -14.54 -91.35
C ASN A 369 25.49 -15.21 -92.70
N VAL A 370 24.46 -14.79 -93.43
CA VAL A 370 24.18 -15.25 -94.80
C VAL A 370 24.53 -14.18 -95.82
N THR A 371 25.08 -14.59 -96.95
CA THR A 371 25.45 -13.71 -98.07
C THR A 371 24.93 -14.29 -99.39
N GLY A 372 24.83 -13.45 -100.42
CA GLY A 372 24.38 -13.82 -101.75
C GLY A 372 24.43 -12.62 -102.69
N ALA A 373 24.66 -12.84 -103.99
CA ALA A 373 24.75 -11.77 -104.97
C ALA A 373 23.37 -11.20 -105.32
N LEU A 374 23.24 -9.87 -105.30
CA LEU A 374 22.07 -9.15 -105.80
C LEU A 374 22.21 -8.94 -107.31
N THR A 375 21.32 -9.52 -108.11
CA THR A 375 21.35 -9.41 -109.57
C THR A 375 20.30 -8.43 -110.06
N LEU A 376 20.70 -7.38 -110.78
CA LEU A 376 19.78 -6.44 -111.42
C LEU A 376 19.11 -7.08 -112.65
N ALA A 377 17.85 -6.72 -112.91
CA ALA A 377 17.17 -7.09 -114.15
C ALA A 377 17.82 -6.39 -115.35
N ALA A 378 18.04 -7.13 -116.44
CA ALA A 378 18.60 -6.59 -117.67
C ALA A 378 17.67 -5.53 -118.29
N THR A 379 18.24 -4.40 -118.73
CA THR A 379 17.45 -3.28 -119.27
C THR A 379 17.09 -3.43 -120.76
N GLY A 380 17.58 -4.50 -121.41
CA GLY A 380 17.43 -4.74 -122.84
C GLY A 380 18.47 -4.03 -123.72
N VAL A 381 19.26 -3.11 -123.18
CA VAL A 381 20.28 -2.36 -123.92
C VAL A 381 21.64 -3.08 -123.87
N THR A 382 22.23 -3.29 -125.05
CA THR A 382 23.58 -3.84 -125.20
C THR A 382 24.62 -2.93 -124.55
N ALA A 383 25.62 -3.49 -123.87
CA ALA A 383 26.71 -2.71 -123.30
C ALA A 383 27.52 -2.02 -124.42
N GLY A 384 27.64 -0.69 -124.36
CA GLY A 384 28.35 0.10 -125.36
C GLY A 384 28.25 1.62 -125.09
N THR A 385 28.96 2.40 -125.91
CA THR A 385 28.95 3.87 -125.82
C THR A 385 27.90 4.45 -126.77
N TYR A 386 27.03 5.32 -126.23
CA TYR A 386 25.94 5.94 -126.96
C TYR A 386 25.96 7.47 -126.78
N ASN A 387 25.81 8.24 -127.86
CA ASN A 387 25.72 9.70 -127.80
C ASN A 387 24.30 10.23 -127.53
N GLN A 388 23.31 9.33 -127.52
CA GLN A 388 21.94 9.58 -127.07
C GLN A 388 21.37 8.31 -126.39
N VAL A 389 20.67 8.47 -125.28
CA VAL A 389 20.01 7.38 -124.54
C VAL A 389 18.56 7.71 -124.20
N THR A 390 17.73 6.68 -124.08
CA THR A 390 16.36 6.74 -123.55
C THR A 390 16.33 6.02 -122.21
N VAL A 391 15.61 6.57 -121.23
CA VAL A 391 15.44 5.96 -119.90
C VAL A 391 13.97 5.67 -119.59
N ASP A 392 13.73 4.68 -118.73
CA ASP A 392 12.41 4.46 -118.13
C ASP A 392 12.12 5.41 -116.94
N ALA A 393 10.91 5.35 -116.40
CA ALA A 393 10.49 6.14 -115.24
C ALA A 393 11.25 5.83 -113.93
N LYS A 394 12.15 4.84 -113.93
CA LYS A 394 13.07 4.50 -112.82
C LYS A 394 14.52 4.93 -113.11
N GLY A 395 14.76 5.62 -114.24
CA GLY A 395 16.07 6.09 -114.66
C GLY A 395 16.96 5.04 -115.34
N ARG A 396 16.44 3.85 -115.66
CA ARG A 396 17.23 2.79 -116.32
C ARG A 396 17.28 3.03 -117.82
N VAL A 397 18.45 2.89 -118.43
CA VAL A 397 18.64 3.05 -119.89
C VAL A 397 17.98 1.90 -120.64
N THR A 398 16.92 2.22 -121.40
CA THR A 398 16.09 1.29 -122.19
C THR A 398 16.27 1.41 -123.70
N GLY A 399 16.98 2.44 -124.17
CA GLY A 399 17.42 2.57 -125.56
C GLY A 399 18.71 3.37 -125.67
N GLY A 400 19.49 3.12 -126.72
CA GLY A 400 20.74 3.83 -127.00
C GLY A 400 20.98 3.97 -128.50
N SER A 401 21.40 5.16 -128.93
CA SER A 401 21.63 5.52 -130.34
C SER A 401 22.93 6.31 -130.51
N ASN A 402 23.46 6.28 -131.74
CA ASN A 402 24.60 7.09 -132.16
C ASN A 402 24.26 7.81 -133.47
N THR A 403 24.19 9.15 -133.44
CA THR A 403 23.87 10.00 -134.59
C THR A 403 25.07 10.82 -135.07
N SER A 404 25.19 11.06 -136.37
CA SER A 404 26.25 11.89 -136.96
C SER A 404 25.96 13.38 -136.80
N ARG A 405 26.95 14.16 -136.34
CA ARG A 405 26.81 15.59 -136.04
C ARG A 405 27.33 16.51 -137.15
N SER A 406 28.31 16.09 -137.92
CA SER A 406 28.95 16.92 -138.96
C SER A 406 29.50 16.06 -140.10
N TYR A 407 29.62 16.66 -141.29
CA TYR A 407 30.13 16.05 -142.51
C TYR A 407 30.97 17.08 -143.28
N THR A 408 32.19 16.71 -143.68
CA THR A 408 33.13 17.61 -144.37
C THR A 408 33.55 17.02 -145.71
N THR A 409 33.65 17.87 -146.74
CA THR A 409 34.13 17.54 -148.08
C THR A 409 34.86 18.75 -148.71
N SER A 410 35.27 18.68 -149.97
CA SER A 410 35.82 19.83 -150.70
C SER A 410 35.37 19.86 -152.16
N ILE A 411 35.17 21.06 -152.71
CA ILE A 411 34.66 21.29 -154.07
C ILE A 411 35.50 22.36 -154.79
N SER A 412 35.63 22.27 -156.12
CA SER A 412 36.40 23.21 -156.96
C SER A 412 35.52 24.14 -157.81
N GLY A 413 34.22 24.19 -157.53
CA GLY A 413 33.22 24.97 -158.26
C GLY A 413 31.81 24.68 -157.76
N THR A 414 30.80 25.25 -158.41
CA THR A 414 29.38 25.00 -158.14
C THR A 414 29.06 23.50 -158.17
N ALA A 415 28.49 22.95 -157.09
CA ALA A 415 28.38 21.50 -156.90
C ALA A 415 27.20 21.06 -156.02
N SER A 416 26.75 19.82 -156.25
CA SER A 416 25.88 19.06 -155.35
C SER A 416 26.71 18.28 -154.33
N ILE A 417 26.38 18.38 -153.04
CA ILE A 417 27.02 17.63 -151.96
C ILE A 417 25.98 16.75 -151.25
N ALA A 418 26.23 15.45 -151.23
CA ALA A 418 25.52 14.51 -150.37
C ALA A 418 26.22 14.38 -149.01
N HIS A 419 25.44 14.31 -147.93
CA HIS A 419 25.87 14.10 -146.54
C HIS A 419 24.94 13.09 -145.86
N ASN A 420 25.26 12.63 -144.65
CA ASN A 420 24.49 11.60 -143.94
C ASN A 420 23.88 12.08 -142.61
N LEU A 421 23.56 13.37 -142.51
CA LEU A 421 23.17 14.01 -141.25
C LEU A 421 21.70 13.82 -140.90
N GLY A 422 20.82 13.50 -141.87
CA GLY A 422 19.40 13.25 -141.63
C GLY A 422 18.65 14.47 -141.08
N SER A 423 19.04 15.69 -141.49
CA SER A 423 18.38 16.94 -141.10
C SER A 423 18.61 18.03 -142.14
N ARG A 424 17.56 18.83 -142.41
CA ARG A 424 17.68 20.08 -143.16
C ARG A 424 18.19 21.24 -142.29
N ASN A 425 18.21 21.11 -140.97
CA ASN A 425 18.66 22.14 -140.04
C ASN A 425 20.19 22.06 -139.86
N VAL A 426 20.92 22.56 -140.85
CA VAL A 426 22.39 22.54 -140.89
C VAL A 426 22.97 23.95 -141.03
N ASP A 427 24.12 24.19 -140.41
CA ASP A 427 25.05 25.22 -140.89
C ASP A 427 25.94 24.63 -141.99
N VAL A 428 26.33 25.48 -142.94
CA VAL A 428 27.32 25.16 -143.97
C VAL A 428 28.41 26.22 -143.89
N THR A 429 29.60 25.83 -143.46
CA THR A 429 30.79 26.70 -143.44
C THR A 429 31.72 26.34 -144.59
N MET A 430 32.30 27.37 -145.21
CA MET A 430 32.99 27.26 -146.49
C MET A 430 34.29 28.06 -146.45
N TYR A 431 35.43 27.41 -146.68
CA TYR A 431 36.76 28.00 -146.57
C TYR A 431 37.65 27.56 -147.73
N ASP A 432 38.35 28.49 -148.37
CA ASP A 432 39.36 28.20 -149.39
C ASP A 432 40.46 27.29 -148.80
N THR A 433 40.77 26.18 -149.46
CA THR A 433 41.65 25.13 -148.90
C THR A 433 43.13 25.53 -148.80
N VAL A 434 43.53 26.66 -149.41
CA VAL A 434 44.93 27.11 -149.48
C VAL A 434 45.14 28.36 -148.64
N THR A 435 44.24 29.34 -148.76
CA THR A 435 44.32 30.64 -148.11
C THR A 435 43.54 30.71 -146.79
N LEU A 436 42.64 29.74 -146.54
CA LEU A 436 41.78 29.66 -145.36
C LEU A 436 40.84 30.86 -145.16
N TYR A 437 40.68 31.73 -146.16
CA TYR A 437 39.62 32.73 -146.15
C TYR A 437 38.25 32.05 -146.30
N ARG A 438 37.26 32.56 -145.56
CA ARG A 438 35.86 32.18 -145.75
C ARG A 438 35.44 32.57 -147.16
N ILE A 439 34.84 31.61 -147.88
CA ILE A 439 34.22 31.86 -149.18
C ILE A 439 32.71 31.86 -148.97
N ASP A 440 32.06 32.97 -149.32
CA ASP A 440 30.60 33.02 -149.34
C ASP A 440 30.07 32.53 -150.70
N GLY A 441 28.95 31.81 -150.65
CA GLY A 441 28.31 31.18 -151.80
C GLY A 441 26.83 30.92 -151.51
N ARG A 442 26.02 30.79 -152.55
CA ARG A 442 24.56 30.61 -152.43
C ARG A 442 24.27 29.14 -152.16
N VAL A 443 24.04 28.80 -150.90
CA VAL A 443 23.73 27.44 -150.43
C VAL A 443 22.22 27.17 -150.48
N LYS A 444 21.83 26.05 -151.08
CA LYS A 444 20.45 25.57 -151.21
C LYS A 444 20.29 24.23 -150.50
N LEU A 445 19.36 24.17 -149.56
CA LEU A 445 19.03 22.97 -148.78
C LEU A 445 18.06 22.08 -149.56
N THR A 446 18.58 21.15 -150.37
CA THR A 446 17.77 20.35 -151.29
C THR A 446 17.04 19.21 -150.59
N ASP A 447 17.71 18.43 -149.74
CA ASP A 447 17.06 17.49 -148.81
C ASP A 447 17.80 17.34 -147.47
N GLN A 448 17.40 16.39 -146.63
CA GLN A 448 17.96 16.15 -145.28
C GLN A 448 19.41 15.62 -145.29
N ASN A 449 19.87 15.20 -146.47
CA ASN A 449 21.14 14.58 -146.77
C ASN A 449 21.78 15.20 -148.04
N LYS A 450 21.28 16.33 -148.54
CA LYS A 450 21.82 17.00 -149.74
C LYS A 450 21.71 18.52 -149.67
N ILE A 451 22.84 19.17 -149.95
CA ILE A 451 22.91 20.60 -150.26
C ILE A 451 23.45 20.81 -151.67
N ASP A 452 23.05 21.90 -152.30
CA ASP A 452 23.62 22.39 -153.55
C ASP A 452 24.26 23.76 -153.29
N ILE A 453 25.46 24.01 -153.82
CA ILE A 453 26.23 25.23 -153.56
C ILE A 453 26.58 25.89 -154.89
N GLU A 454 26.18 27.15 -155.06
CA GLU A 454 26.46 27.97 -156.23
C GLU A 454 27.43 29.12 -155.88
N PHE A 455 28.41 29.36 -156.76
CA PHE A 455 29.31 30.52 -156.69
C PHE A 455 29.09 31.44 -157.88
N ASP A 456 29.16 32.76 -157.65
CA ASP A 456 28.89 33.78 -158.68
C ASP A 456 30.10 34.08 -159.59
N SER A 457 31.24 33.43 -159.35
CA SER A 457 32.46 33.52 -160.17
C SER A 457 33.27 32.22 -160.11
N ALA A 458 34.28 32.08 -160.99
CA ALA A 458 35.19 30.94 -160.97
C ALA A 458 36.13 31.01 -159.75
N LEU A 459 36.21 29.91 -158.99
CA LEU A 459 37.04 29.82 -157.79
C LEU A 459 38.53 29.62 -158.16
N PRO A 460 39.47 30.29 -157.45
CA PRO A 460 40.90 30.13 -157.71
C PRO A 460 41.48 28.83 -157.12
N ASN A 461 40.92 28.34 -156.01
CA ASN A 461 41.30 27.09 -155.35
C ASN A 461 40.05 26.24 -155.06
N ALA A 462 40.25 25.02 -154.54
CA ALA A 462 39.17 24.27 -153.93
C ALA A 462 38.72 24.93 -152.61
N VAL A 463 37.47 24.63 -152.21
CA VAL A 463 36.84 25.13 -151.00
C VAL A 463 36.41 23.95 -150.14
N SER A 464 36.88 23.90 -148.91
CA SER A 464 36.45 22.98 -147.87
C SER A 464 35.05 23.37 -147.40
N ILE A 465 34.14 22.39 -147.41
CA ILE A 465 32.73 22.55 -147.05
C ILE A 465 32.47 21.68 -145.83
N THR A 466 32.10 22.29 -144.70
CA THR A 466 31.65 21.56 -143.51
C THR A 466 30.19 21.82 -143.27
N VAL A 467 29.40 20.75 -143.29
CA VAL A 467 27.96 20.73 -143.02
C VAL A 467 27.77 20.22 -141.60
N THR A 468 27.17 21.00 -140.70
CA THR A 468 27.01 20.64 -139.28
C THR A 468 25.55 20.72 -138.88
N ARG A 469 25.02 19.65 -138.29
CA ARG A 469 23.63 19.54 -137.83
C ARG A 469 23.41 20.34 -136.56
N LYS A 470 22.35 21.16 -136.53
CA LYS A 470 22.03 22.08 -135.40
C LYS A 470 21.12 21.48 -134.34
N ASP A 471 20.38 20.43 -134.67
CA ASP A 471 19.36 19.83 -133.81
C ASP A 471 19.85 18.62 -132.99
N LEU A 472 21.15 18.57 -132.66
CA LEU A 472 21.81 17.54 -131.84
C LEU A 472 22.80 18.13 -130.85
#